data_AF-A0A1Q4GU85-F1
#
_entry.id   AF-A0A1Q4GU85-F1
#
_cell.length_a   1.000
_cell.length_b   1.000
_cell.length_c   1.000
_cell.angle_alpha   90.00
_cell.angle_beta   90.00
_cell.angle_gamma   90.00
#
_symmetry.space_group_name_H-M   'P 1'
#
loop_
_entity.id
_entity.type
_entity.pdbx_description
1 polymer ?
#
loop_
_entity_poly.entity_id
_entity_poly.type
_entity_poly.pdbx_seq_one_letter_code
_entity_poly.pdbx_strand_id
1 'polypeptide(L)'
;MDFPAYVPAAVRAHITTLIEGDSWEPMGWQKSLDSAERQLAEIDGQIESCIRWGKDDYLPGLRRERLEAAEHRDTLAGDVDCLRRLAHDARMRDAFALLTREFTDDRQWRNFIYAAWAARIDFAKFRDRLKRATELKGEIAEAAETLAELIRQFAETGVNGPSEFYSIPELLRQTDNHELQGHNLHMWRSMRRYVLGDLPRDDVPEMEPKIEPREAMPPLEIVIVPAGEGAEIDPVEEARNTLRYAWGTAPDLPALLHSVAKAARGFEPSESGMIGAAIESRQRSPKTEYLRAFGTLLIDAYGFALTTPIMKAMAIVANVAINLPDVDVTYDDVRKALAKLGG
;
A
#
# COMPACT_ATOMS: atom_id res chain seq x y z
N MET A 1 -28.04 4.53 24.89
CA MET A 1 -28.41 3.10 24.72
C MET A 1 -28.71 2.45 26.07
N ASP A 2 -29.72 1.59 26.14
CA ASP A 2 -30.06 0.83 27.35
C ASP A 2 -29.33 -0.52 27.36
N PHE A 3 -28.25 -0.61 28.13
CA PHE A 3 -27.42 -1.82 28.17
C PHE A 3 -27.90 -2.85 29.21
N PRO A 4 -27.89 -4.16 28.90
CA PRO A 4 -28.20 -5.22 29.85
C PRO A 4 -27.33 -5.15 31.11
N ALA A 5 -27.85 -5.58 32.27
CA ALA A 5 -27.14 -5.50 33.55
C ALA A 5 -25.77 -6.21 33.57
N TYR A 6 -25.60 -7.27 32.76
CA TYR A 6 -24.38 -8.06 32.69
C TYR A 6 -23.23 -7.39 31.92
N VAL A 7 -23.47 -6.27 31.22
CA VAL A 7 -22.42 -5.58 30.43
C VAL A 7 -21.55 -4.74 31.36
N PRO A 8 -20.21 -4.94 31.37
CA PRO A 8 -19.30 -4.12 32.17
C PRO A 8 -19.36 -2.63 31.80
N ALA A 9 -19.22 -1.74 32.78
CA ALA A 9 -19.33 -0.29 32.56
C ALA A 9 -18.33 0.24 31.52
N ALA A 10 -17.09 -0.27 31.54
CA ALA A 10 -16.06 0.07 30.56
C ALA A 10 -16.47 -0.27 29.12
N VAL A 11 -17.13 -1.42 28.92
CA VAL A 11 -17.64 -1.87 27.62
C VAL A 11 -18.80 -0.98 27.16
N ARG A 12 -19.73 -0.62 28.05
CA ARG A 12 -20.83 0.30 27.74
C ARG A 12 -20.32 1.64 27.24
N ALA A 13 -19.41 2.25 28.02
CA ALA A 13 -18.82 3.54 27.67
C ALA A 13 -18.11 3.47 26.32
N HIS A 14 -17.31 2.43 26.08
CA HIS A 14 -16.56 2.28 24.84
C HIS A 14 -17.45 2.07 23.61
N ILE A 15 -18.45 1.18 23.69
CA ILE A 15 -19.38 0.94 22.58
C ILE A 15 -20.24 2.18 22.31
N THR A 16 -20.66 2.89 23.34
CA THR A 16 -21.33 4.19 23.18
C THR A 16 -20.44 5.18 22.44
N THR A 17 -19.17 5.33 22.84
CA THR A 17 -18.21 6.19 22.15
C THR A 17 -18.04 5.81 20.68
N LEU A 18 -17.88 4.53 20.35
CA LEU A 18 -17.73 4.10 18.96
C LEU A 18 -19.00 4.39 18.14
N ILE A 19 -20.18 4.09 18.67
CA ILE A 19 -21.45 4.24 17.94
C ILE A 19 -21.84 5.72 17.79
N GLU A 20 -21.79 6.49 18.88
CA GLU A 20 -22.31 7.86 18.96
C GLU A 20 -21.23 8.91 18.64
N GLY A 21 -19.95 8.55 18.81
CA GLY A 21 -18.80 9.44 18.68
C GLY A 21 -18.38 10.06 20.01
N ASP A 22 -17.21 10.69 20.04
CA ASP A 22 -16.74 11.50 21.16
C ASP A 22 -15.90 12.71 20.67
N SER A 23 -15.14 13.34 21.57
CA SER A 23 -14.26 14.46 21.20
C SER A 23 -13.10 14.08 20.28
N TRP A 24 -12.75 12.79 20.19
CA TRP A 24 -11.64 12.27 19.40
C TRP A 24 -12.12 11.62 18.09
N GLU A 25 -13.29 10.98 18.11
CA GLU A 25 -14.02 10.48 16.94
C GLU A 25 -15.34 11.26 16.80
N PRO A 26 -15.31 12.51 16.29
CA PRO A 26 -16.47 13.40 16.30
C PRO A 26 -17.64 12.94 15.42
N MET A 27 -17.43 11.93 14.58
CA MET A 27 -18.49 11.22 13.88
C MET A 27 -18.43 9.75 14.27
N GLY A 28 -19.26 9.33 15.23
CA GLY A 28 -19.44 7.92 15.55
C GLY A 28 -19.99 7.13 14.36
N TRP A 29 -19.85 5.80 14.42
CA TRP A 29 -20.22 4.90 13.34
C TRP A 29 -21.69 5.03 12.91
N GLN A 30 -22.61 5.36 13.83
CA GLN A 30 -24.01 5.59 13.47
C GLN A 30 -24.18 6.81 12.58
N LYS A 31 -23.50 7.92 12.88
CA LYS A 31 -23.58 9.13 12.07
C LYS A 31 -22.95 8.94 10.70
N SER A 32 -21.87 8.16 10.62
CA SER A 32 -21.26 7.75 9.36
C SER A 32 -22.23 6.89 8.53
N LEU A 33 -22.93 5.95 9.15
CA LEU A 33 -23.97 5.14 8.51
C LEU A 33 -25.11 6.02 7.98
N ASP A 34 -25.66 6.91 8.81
CA ASP A 34 -26.72 7.84 8.42
C ASP A 34 -26.28 8.77 7.27
N SER A 35 -24.99 9.10 7.20
CA SER A 35 -24.42 9.87 6.08
C SER A 35 -24.34 9.05 4.80
N ALA A 36 -23.88 7.80 4.88
CA ALA A 36 -23.79 6.90 3.74
C ALA A 36 -25.18 6.56 3.18
N GLU A 37 -26.19 6.38 4.04
CA GLU A 37 -27.58 6.17 3.62
C GLU A 37 -28.16 7.38 2.89
N ARG A 38 -27.86 8.61 3.35
CA ARG A 38 -28.24 9.84 2.65
C ARG A 38 -27.57 9.96 1.29
N GLN A 39 -26.28 9.65 1.20
CA GLN A 39 -25.54 9.68 -0.06
C GLN A 39 -26.10 8.66 -1.06
N LEU A 40 -26.41 7.44 -0.61
CA LEU A 40 -27.01 6.41 -1.47
C LEU A 40 -28.39 6.86 -1.98
N ALA A 41 -29.22 7.45 -1.12
CA ALA A 41 -30.52 8.00 -1.50
C ALA A 41 -30.40 9.17 -2.50
N GLU A 42 -29.38 10.01 -2.37
CA GLU A 42 -29.09 11.08 -3.33
C GLU A 42 -28.73 10.52 -4.71
N ILE A 43 -27.84 9.52 -4.77
CA ILE A 43 -27.46 8.84 -6.02
C ILE A 43 -28.67 8.18 -6.67
N ASP A 44 -29.52 7.51 -5.88
CA ASP A 44 -30.78 6.92 -6.38
C ASP A 44 -31.69 8.01 -7.00
N GLY A 45 -31.83 9.17 -6.35
CA GLY A 45 -32.58 10.30 -6.89
C GLY A 45 -31.97 10.91 -8.18
N GLN A 46 -30.63 10.91 -8.30
CA GLN A 46 -29.94 11.33 -9.52
C GLN A 46 -30.18 10.35 -10.67
N ILE A 47 -30.14 9.03 -10.40
CA ILE A 47 -30.46 7.98 -11.39
C ILE A 47 -31.89 8.15 -11.89
N GLU A 48 -32.87 8.27 -10.98
CA GLU A 48 -34.27 8.49 -11.35
C GLU A 48 -34.46 9.75 -12.20
N SER A 49 -33.76 10.83 -11.86
CA SER A 49 -33.79 12.08 -12.61
C SER A 49 -33.20 11.90 -14.01
N CYS A 50 -32.05 11.21 -14.16
CA CYS A 50 -31.46 10.94 -15.47
C CYS A 50 -32.40 10.10 -16.36
N ILE A 51 -33.06 9.07 -15.79
CA ILE A 51 -34.06 8.26 -16.51
C ILE A 51 -35.23 9.14 -16.96
N ARG A 52 -35.74 10.02 -16.10
CA ARG A 52 -36.86 10.92 -16.41
C ARG A 52 -36.55 11.89 -17.55
N TRP A 53 -35.32 12.40 -17.60
CA TRP A 53 -34.90 13.40 -18.58
C TRP A 53 -34.20 12.80 -19.82
N GLY A 54 -34.15 11.47 -19.96
CA GLY A 54 -33.52 10.79 -21.09
C GLY A 54 -32.01 11.03 -21.21
N LYS A 55 -31.31 11.22 -20.07
CA LYS A 55 -29.86 11.47 -20.02
C LYS A 55 -29.09 10.17 -19.86
N ASP A 56 -29.17 9.30 -20.86
CA ASP A 56 -28.67 7.93 -20.77
C ASP A 56 -27.15 7.83 -20.64
N ASP A 57 -26.41 8.83 -21.16
CA ASP A 57 -24.94 8.86 -21.14
C ASP A 57 -24.33 8.82 -19.72
N TYR A 58 -25.06 9.33 -18.72
CA TYR A 58 -24.56 9.41 -17.33
C TYR A 58 -24.94 8.19 -16.48
N LEU A 59 -25.91 7.38 -16.92
CA LEU A 59 -26.42 6.25 -16.14
C LEU A 59 -25.37 5.19 -15.80
N PRO A 60 -24.43 4.81 -16.70
CA PRO A 60 -23.40 3.83 -16.37
C PRO A 60 -22.47 4.27 -15.22
N GLY A 61 -22.13 5.56 -15.17
CA GLY A 61 -21.31 6.14 -14.10
C GLY A 61 -22.05 6.10 -12.76
N LEU A 62 -23.27 6.64 -12.73
CA LEU A 62 -24.10 6.66 -11.52
C LEU A 62 -24.42 5.27 -10.97
N ARG A 63 -24.63 4.27 -11.84
CA ARG A 63 -24.84 2.87 -11.40
C ARG A 63 -23.62 2.29 -10.71
N ARG A 64 -22.41 2.66 -11.16
CA ARG A 64 -21.16 2.24 -10.51
C ARG A 64 -21.00 2.92 -9.15
N GLU A 65 -21.20 4.23 -9.11
CA GLU A 65 -21.18 5.01 -7.86
C GLU A 65 -22.19 4.48 -6.84
N ARG A 66 -23.40 4.12 -7.30
CA ARG A 66 -24.42 3.48 -6.45
C ARG A 66 -23.95 2.16 -5.84
N LEU A 67 -23.29 1.30 -6.63
CA LEU A 67 -22.77 0.02 -6.13
C LEU A 67 -21.70 0.24 -5.07
N GLU A 68 -20.77 1.17 -5.32
CA GLU A 68 -19.71 1.52 -4.36
C GLU A 68 -20.29 2.13 -3.07
N ALA A 69 -21.27 3.03 -3.19
CA ALA A 69 -21.96 3.63 -2.05
C ALA A 69 -22.76 2.59 -1.25
N ALA A 70 -23.41 1.64 -1.92
CA ALA A 70 -24.13 0.55 -1.26
C ALA A 70 -23.18 -0.38 -0.48
N GLU A 71 -22.04 -0.78 -1.09
CA GLU A 71 -21.03 -1.60 -0.40
C GLU A 71 -20.45 -0.88 0.83
N HIS A 72 -20.18 0.43 0.72
CA HIS A 72 -19.72 1.23 1.84
C HIS A 72 -20.77 1.29 2.96
N ARG A 73 -22.03 1.57 2.62
CA ARG A 73 -23.15 1.59 3.57
C ARG A 73 -23.32 0.24 4.28
N ASP A 74 -23.26 -0.87 3.54
CA ASP A 74 -23.45 -2.20 4.11
C ASP A 74 -22.29 -2.61 5.02
N THR A 75 -21.07 -2.16 4.71
CA THR A 75 -19.91 -2.31 5.60
C THR A 75 -20.16 -1.58 6.93
N LEU A 76 -20.54 -0.30 6.87
CA LEU A 76 -20.86 0.51 8.07
C LEU A 76 -22.02 -0.08 8.88
N ALA A 77 -23.07 -0.55 8.21
CA ALA A 77 -24.20 -1.20 8.86
C ALA A 77 -23.76 -2.48 9.59
N GLY A 78 -22.88 -3.27 8.97
CA GLY A 78 -22.29 -4.46 9.57
C GLY A 78 -21.45 -4.16 10.81
N ASP A 79 -20.70 -3.06 10.80
CA ASP A 79 -19.91 -2.59 11.94
C ASP A 79 -20.79 -2.16 13.11
N VAL A 80 -21.79 -1.31 12.85
CA VAL A 80 -22.76 -0.87 13.87
C VAL A 80 -23.53 -2.05 14.46
N ASP A 81 -23.99 -2.98 13.63
CA ASP A 81 -24.68 -4.19 14.09
C ASP A 81 -23.76 -5.05 14.96
N CYS A 82 -22.50 -5.24 14.54
CA CYS A 82 -21.53 -5.98 15.33
C CYS A 82 -21.33 -5.38 16.73
N LEU A 83 -21.12 -4.06 16.82
CA LEU A 83 -20.95 -3.35 18.09
C LEU A 83 -22.21 -3.50 18.97
N ARG A 84 -23.40 -3.40 18.39
CA ARG A 84 -24.66 -3.63 19.11
C ARG A 84 -24.76 -5.05 19.66
N ARG A 85 -24.41 -6.07 18.87
CA ARG A 85 -24.40 -7.48 19.31
C ARG A 85 -23.37 -7.74 20.40
N LEU A 86 -22.16 -7.19 20.29
CA LEU A 86 -21.13 -7.30 21.33
C LEU A 86 -21.60 -6.71 22.68
N ALA A 87 -22.50 -5.73 22.65
CA ALA A 87 -23.12 -5.17 23.85
C ALA A 87 -24.38 -5.93 24.33
N HIS A 88 -25.24 -6.40 23.44
CA HIS A 88 -26.61 -6.81 23.80
C HIS A 88 -26.90 -8.30 23.62
N ASP A 89 -26.08 -9.04 22.88
CA ASP A 89 -26.31 -10.47 22.64
C ASP A 89 -26.18 -11.27 23.94
N ALA A 90 -27.19 -12.10 24.25
CA ALA A 90 -27.24 -12.85 25.49
C ALA A 90 -26.03 -13.76 25.71
N ARG A 91 -25.40 -14.25 24.63
CA ARG A 91 -24.19 -15.09 24.68
C ARG A 91 -23.00 -14.34 25.29
N MET A 92 -22.95 -13.01 25.14
CA MET A 92 -21.87 -12.19 25.70
C MET A 92 -21.84 -12.20 27.22
N ARG A 93 -22.95 -12.57 27.90
CA ARG A 93 -22.98 -12.74 29.36
C ARG A 93 -21.91 -13.70 29.85
N ASP A 94 -21.77 -14.85 29.21
CA ASP A 94 -20.83 -15.88 29.61
C ASP A 94 -19.38 -15.47 29.26
N ALA A 95 -19.20 -14.78 28.13
CA ALA A 95 -17.90 -14.19 27.78
C ALA A 95 -17.45 -13.17 28.84
N PHE A 96 -18.32 -12.24 29.24
CA PHE A 96 -17.99 -11.25 30.27
C PHE A 96 -17.76 -11.89 31.63
N ALA A 97 -18.50 -12.94 31.99
CA ALA A 97 -18.27 -13.68 33.23
C ALA A 97 -16.87 -14.32 33.27
N LEU A 98 -16.38 -14.85 32.14
CA LEU A 98 -15.02 -15.37 32.02
C LEU A 98 -13.98 -14.25 32.13
N LEU A 99 -14.17 -13.16 31.39
CA LEU A 99 -13.21 -12.05 31.32
C LEU A 99 -13.11 -11.26 32.63
N THR A 100 -14.18 -11.16 33.41
CA THR A 100 -14.18 -10.46 34.72
C THR A 100 -13.17 -11.06 35.71
N ARG A 101 -12.78 -12.32 35.54
CA ARG A 101 -11.77 -12.97 36.39
C ARG A 101 -10.34 -12.68 35.94
N GLU A 102 -10.17 -12.24 34.70
CA GLU A 102 -8.87 -12.05 34.06
C GLU A 102 -8.52 -10.57 33.91
N PHE A 103 -9.52 -9.71 33.69
CA PHE A 103 -9.31 -8.29 33.43
C PHE A 103 -9.32 -7.51 34.73
N THR A 104 -8.29 -6.68 34.89
CA THR A 104 -8.06 -5.87 36.08
C THR A 104 -8.29 -4.38 35.84
N ASP A 105 -8.29 -3.94 34.59
CA ASP A 105 -8.51 -2.54 34.21
C ASP A 105 -9.50 -2.36 33.04
N ASP A 106 -10.02 -1.13 32.92
CA ASP A 106 -10.95 -0.73 31.86
C ASP A 106 -10.32 -0.78 30.47
N ARG A 107 -8.99 -0.64 30.36
CA ARG A 107 -8.28 -0.63 29.08
C ARG A 107 -8.30 -2.02 28.45
N GLN A 108 -8.17 -3.08 29.25
CA GLN A 108 -8.26 -4.46 28.78
C GLN A 108 -9.64 -4.74 28.17
N TRP A 109 -10.71 -4.27 28.82
CA TRP A 109 -12.07 -4.37 28.26
C TRP A 109 -12.20 -3.66 26.91
N ARG A 110 -11.70 -2.42 26.82
CA ARG A 110 -11.73 -1.63 25.57
C ARG A 110 -10.95 -2.33 24.46
N ASN A 111 -9.71 -2.69 24.73
CA ASN A 111 -8.81 -3.34 23.77
C ASN A 111 -9.39 -4.67 23.28
N PHE A 112 -10.00 -5.46 24.16
CA PHE A 112 -10.60 -6.74 23.79
C PHE A 112 -11.82 -6.57 22.87
N ILE A 113 -12.73 -5.65 23.20
CA ILE A 113 -13.91 -5.36 22.38
C ILE A 113 -13.50 -4.73 21.04
N TYR A 114 -12.56 -3.79 21.07
CA TYR A 114 -12.02 -3.19 19.86
C TYR A 114 -11.39 -4.24 18.96
N ALA A 115 -10.55 -5.12 19.49
CA ALA A 115 -9.92 -6.17 18.71
C ALA A 115 -10.93 -7.15 18.11
N ALA A 116 -11.99 -7.50 18.85
CA ALA A 116 -13.06 -8.35 18.37
C ALA A 116 -13.85 -7.71 17.20
N TRP A 117 -14.12 -6.41 17.29
CA TRP A 117 -14.80 -5.67 16.24
C TRP A 117 -13.87 -5.45 15.02
N ALA A 118 -12.65 -4.95 15.22
CA ALA A 118 -11.69 -4.68 14.15
C ALA A 118 -11.28 -5.93 13.35
N ALA A 119 -11.28 -7.11 13.97
CA ALA A 119 -10.97 -8.37 13.28
C ALA A 119 -12.01 -8.79 12.23
N ARG A 120 -13.16 -8.11 12.12
CA ARG A 120 -14.21 -8.39 11.11
C ARG A 120 -13.89 -7.92 9.69
N ILE A 121 -12.74 -7.29 9.47
CA ILE A 121 -12.33 -6.81 8.15
C ILE A 121 -12.44 -7.93 7.10
N ASP A 122 -12.88 -7.56 5.89
CA ASP A 122 -12.90 -8.49 4.77
C ASP A 122 -11.47 -8.74 4.24
N PHE A 123 -10.91 -9.86 4.64
CA PHE A 123 -9.57 -10.28 4.24
C PHE A 123 -9.46 -10.69 2.75
N ALA A 124 -10.58 -10.88 2.04
CA ALA A 124 -10.56 -11.25 0.62
C ALA A 124 -9.85 -10.18 -0.22
N LYS A 125 -10.09 -8.89 0.06
CA LYS A 125 -9.46 -7.77 -0.65
C LYS A 125 -7.93 -7.82 -0.57
N PHE A 126 -7.38 -8.21 0.57
CA PHE A 126 -5.92 -8.33 0.75
C PHE A 126 -5.35 -9.55 0.03
N ARG A 127 -6.09 -10.67 0.03
CA ARG A 127 -5.71 -11.85 -0.78
C ARG A 127 -5.68 -11.52 -2.26
N ASP A 128 -6.68 -10.80 -2.76
CA ASP A 128 -6.75 -10.41 -4.17
C ASP A 128 -5.62 -9.44 -4.53
N ARG A 129 -5.27 -8.50 -3.63
CA ARG A 129 -4.09 -7.64 -3.80
C ARG A 129 -2.79 -8.43 -3.87
N LEU A 130 -2.56 -9.37 -2.95
CA LEU A 130 -1.36 -10.22 -2.98
C LEU A 130 -1.30 -11.11 -4.22
N LYS A 131 -2.44 -11.64 -4.65
CA LYS A 131 -2.55 -12.39 -5.92
C LYS A 131 -2.18 -11.48 -7.09
N ARG A 132 -2.75 -10.28 -7.17
CA ARG A 132 -2.44 -9.33 -8.25
C ARG A 132 -0.97 -8.91 -8.22
N ALA A 133 -0.38 -8.69 -7.04
CA ALA A 133 1.05 -8.41 -6.89
C ALA A 133 1.91 -9.60 -7.38
N THR A 134 1.47 -10.83 -7.15
CA THR A 134 2.13 -12.05 -7.63
C THR A 134 2.08 -12.17 -9.15
N GLU A 135 0.94 -11.82 -9.76
CA GLU A 135 0.80 -11.77 -11.23
C GLU A 135 1.68 -10.65 -11.82
N LEU A 136 1.58 -9.44 -11.27
CA LEU A 136 2.34 -8.27 -11.72
C LEU A 136 3.85 -8.48 -11.64
N LYS A 137 4.37 -9.12 -10.58
CA LYS A 137 5.82 -9.39 -10.51
C LYS A 137 6.29 -10.33 -11.62
N GLY A 138 5.43 -11.25 -12.06
CA GLY A 138 5.69 -12.13 -13.20
C GLY A 138 5.68 -11.34 -14.52
N GLU A 139 4.62 -10.57 -14.75
CA GLU A 139 4.49 -9.68 -15.92
C GLU A 139 5.67 -8.72 -16.06
N ILE A 140 6.10 -8.10 -14.94
CA ILE A 140 7.27 -7.19 -14.90
C ILE A 140 8.56 -7.94 -15.26
N ALA A 141 8.77 -9.14 -14.71
CA ALA A 141 9.97 -9.92 -14.98
C ALA A 141 10.06 -10.33 -16.45
N GLU A 142 8.97 -10.83 -17.03
CA GLU A 142 8.89 -11.24 -18.44
C GLU A 142 9.05 -10.05 -19.39
N ALA A 143 8.41 -8.92 -19.10
CA ALA A 143 8.52 -7.71 -19.90
C ALA A 143 9.95 -7.15 -19.87
N ALA A 144 10.60 -7.12 -18.71
CA ALA A 144 11.97 -6.65 -18.57
C ALA A 144 12.97 -7.52 -19.35
N GLU A 145 12.83 -8.86 -19.30
CA GLU A 145 13.67 -9.76 -20.09
C GLU A 145 13.42 -9.64 -21.59
N THR A 146 12.16 -9.58 -22.00
CA THR A 146 11.78 -9.44 -23.41
C THR A 146 12.38 -8.15 -23.97
N LEU A 147 12.26 -7.03 -23.24
CA LEU A 147 12.84 -5.76 -23.66
C LEU A 147 14.37 -5.81 -23.71
N ALA A 148 15.01 -6.42 -22.71
CA ALA A 148 16.47 -6.59 -22.69
C ALA A 148 16.97 -7.40 -23.90
N GLU A 149 16.26 -8.46 -24.26
CA GLU A 149 16.57 -9.31 -25.41
C GLU A 149 16.35 -8.59 -26.73
N LEU A 150 15.23 -7.87 -26.89
CA LEU A 150 14.95 -7.07 -28.09
C LEU A 150 16.02 -5.98 -28.31
N ILE A 151 16.47 -5.31 -27.25
CA ILE A 151 17.54 -4.30 -27.35
C ILE A 151 18.85 -4.93 -27.83
N ARG A 152 19.21 -6.12 -27.33
CA ARG A 152 20.41 -6.86 -27.77
C ARG A 152 20.30 -7.30 -29.23
N GLN A 153 19.20 -7.94 -29.60
CA GLN A 153 18.96 -8.36 -30.98
C GLN A 153 18.99 -7.17 -31.94
N PHE A 154 18.43 -6.04 -31.52
CA PHE A 154 18.47 -4.81 -32.31
C PHE A 154 19.90 -4.27 -32.45
N ALA A 155 20.73 -4.32 -31.39
CA ALA A 155 22.16 -3.99 -31.48
C ALA A 155 22.92 -4.88 -32.50
N GLU A 156 22.59 -6.17 -32.56
CA GLU A 156 23.21 -7.14 -33.47
C GLU A 156 22.86 -6.91 -34.94
N THR A 157 21.79 -6.18 -35.25
CA THR A 157 21.44 -5.84 -36.63
C THR A 157 22.47 -4.94 -37.32
N GLY A 158 23.32 -4.25 -36.55
CA GLY A 158 24.26 -3.25 -37.05
C GLY A 158 23.61 -1.96 -37.55
N VAL A 159 22.28 -1.79 -37.36
CA VAL A 159 21.57 -0.56 -37.67
C VAL A 159 21.72 0.42 -36.51
N ASN A 160 22.14 1.65 -36.79
CA ASN A 160 22.15 2.73 -35.80
C ASN A 160 20.72 3.07 -35.38
N GLY A 161 20.32 2.70 -34.17
CA GLY A 161 19.07 3.16 -33.58
C GLY A 161 19.25 4.19 -32.48
N PRO A 162 18.18 4.47 -31.72
CA PRO A 162 18.19 5.47 -30.66
C PRO A 162 19.25 5.16 -29.61
N SER A 163 20.06 6.15 -29.25
CA SER A 163 21.15 5.98 -28.28
C SER A 163 20.64 5.65 -26.88
N GLU A 164 19.40 6.01 -26.56
CA GLU A 164 18.71 5.72 -25.30
C GLU A 164 18.54 4.22 -25.05
N PHE A 165 18.56 3.39 -26.10
CA PHE A 165 18.49 1.93 -25.95
C PHE A 165 19.80 1.36 -25.39
N TYR A 166 20.91 2.09 -25.54
CA TYR A 166 22.25 1.59 -25.24
C TYR A 166 22.97 2.41 -24.17
N SER A 167 22.48 3.61 -23.86
CA SER A 167 23.14 4.56 -22.97
C SER A 167 22.16 5.12 -21.93
N ILE A 168 22.40 4.76 -20.67
CA ILE A 168 21.67 5.33 -19.52
C ILE A 168 21.83 6.86 -19.44
N PRO A 169 23.02 7.44 -19.65
CA PRO A 169 23.17 8.89 -19.77
C PRO A 169 22.23 9.53 -20.81
N GLU A 170 22.10 8.93 -22.00
CA GLU A 170 21.22 9.48 -23.05
C GLU A 170 19.75 9.33 -22.68
N LEU A 171 19.35 8.19 -22.11
CA LEU A 171 17.99 7.99 -21.63
C LEU A 171 17.63 9.02 -20.55
N LEU A 172 18.51 9.24 -19.57
CA LEU A 172 18.34 10.26 -18.54
C LEU A 172 18.37 11.69 -19.12
N ARG A 173 19.10 11.91 -20.21
CA ARG A 173 19.14 13.20 -20.91
C ARG A 173 17.79 13.55 -21.53
N GLN A 174 17.01 12.56 -21.96
CA GLN A 174 15.68 12.75 -22.55
C GLN A 174 14.52 12.60 -21.58
N THR A 175 14.74 12.01 -20.39
CA THR A 175 13.65 11.73 -19.43
C THR A 175 13.40 12.92 -18.52
N ASP A 176 12.20 13.50 -18.55
CA ASP A 176 11.74 14.55 -17.64
C ASP A 176 11.02 13.97 -16.41
N ASN A 177 11.11 14.67 -15.26
CA ASN A 177 10.38 14.31 -14.04
C ASN A 177 9.23 15.30 -13.82
N HIS A 178 8.00 14.87 -14.08
CA HIS A 178 6.79 15.70 -13.95
C HIS A 178 6.07 15.56 -12.60
N GLU A 179 6.62 14.80 -11.67
CA GLU A 179 6.02 14.63 -10.34
C GLU A 179 5.99 15.96 -9.56
N LEU A 180 5.16 16.02 -8.52
CA LEU A 180 4.96 17.21 -7.67
C LEU A 180 4.60 18.47 -8.47
N GLN A 181 3.63 18.36 -9.39
CA GLN A 181 3.12 19.47 -10.18
C GLN A 181 4.22 20.22 -10.97
N GLY A 182 5.28 19.51 -11.39
CA GLY A 182 6.38 20.10 -12.15
C GLY A 182 7.47 20.78 -11.32
N HIS A 183 7.40 20.78 -9.98
CA HIS A 183 8.52 21.24 -9.16
C HIS A 183 9.80 20.43 -9.44
N ASN A 184 9.65 19.10 -9.51
CA ASN A 184 10.77 18.20 -9.81
C ASN A 184 11.32 18.38 -11.21
N LEU A 185 10.54 18.93 -12.15
CA LEU A 185 10.97 19.15 -13.53
C LEU A 185 12.11 20.17 -13.58
N HIS A 186 11.92 21.31 -12.91
CA HIS A 186 12.92 22.38 -12.90
C HIS A 186 14.18 21.96 -12.15
N MET A 187 14.04 21.29 -11.00
CA MET A 187 15.18 20.75 -10.26
C MET A 187 15.94 19.72 -11.08
N TRP A 188 15.23 18.76 -11.68
CA TRP A 188 15.85 17.72 -12.48
C TRP A 188 16.57 18.30 -13.69
N ARG A 189 15.96 19.21 -14.45
CA ARG A 189 16.63 19.86 -15.59
C ARG A 189 17.88 20.63 -15.18
N SER A 190 17.86 21.28 -14.02
CA SER A 190 19.04 21.96 -13.47
C SER A 190 20.13 20.97 -13.06
N MET A 191 19.76 19.89 -12.37
CA MET A 191 20.71 18.90 -11.84
C MET A 191 21.24 17.92 -12.88
N ARG A 192 20.45 17.63 -13.93
CA ARG A 192 20.76 16.63 -14.96
C ARG A 192 22.14 16.85 -15.55
N ARG A 193 22.51 18.10 -15.86
CA ARG A 193 23.83 18.43 -16.41
C ARG A 193 24.96 18.02 -15.46
N TYR A 194 24.82 18.30 -14.17
CA TYR A 194 25.80 17.93 -13.14
C TYR A 194 25.91 16.41 -12.98
N VAL A 195 24.77 15.70 -12.94
CA VAL A 195 24.73 14.23 -12.79
C VAL A 195 25.33 13.52 -14.01
N LEU A 196 25.12 14.06 -15.21
CA LEU A 196 25.66 13.51 -16.46
C LEU A 196 27.12 13.92 -16.71
N GLY A 197 27.69 14.82 -15.90
CA GLY A 197 29.03 15.36 -16.15
C GLY A 197 29.12 16.22 -17.42
N ASP A 198 27.99 16.79 -17.84
CA ASP A 198 27.92 17.71 -18.98
C ASP A 198 28.53 19.06 -18.59
N LEU A 199 29.23 19.71 -19.54
CA LEU A 199 29.70 21.07 -19.35
C LEU A 199 28.50 22.01 -19.11
N PRO A 200 28.60 23.01 -18.22
CA PRO A 200 27.71 24.15 -18.29
C PRO A 200 27.85 24.70 -19.71
N ARG A 201 26.77 24.67 -20.50
CA ARG A 201 26.68 25.61 -21.61
C ARG A 201 26.75 26.97 -20.94
N ASP A 202 27.81 27.73 -21.21
CA ASP A 202 27.68 29.17 -21.13
C ASP A 202 26.44 29.49 -21.97
N ASP A 203 25.40 30.05 -21.34
CA ASP A 203 24.19 30.50 -22.00
C ASP A 203 24.55 31.71 -22.87
N VAL A 204 25.35 31.48 -23.92
CA VAL A 204 25.50 32.40 -25.03
C VAL A 204 24.21 32.24 -25.82
N PRO A 205 23.38 33.29 -25.95
CA PRO A 205 22.20 33.24 -26.80
C PRO A 205 22.63 32.73 -28.17
N GLU A 206 21.84 31.84 -28.80
CA GLU A 206 21.97 31.50 -30.21
C GLU A 206 21.79 32.78 -31.05
N MET A 207 22.82 33.62 -31.11
CA MET A 207 22.96 34.59 -32.18
C MET A 207 23.41 33.81 -33.40
N GLU A 208 22.64 33.92 -34.48
CA GLU A 208 23.02 33.46 -35.81
C GLU A 208 24.51 33.75 -36.05
N PRO A 209 25.29 32.78 -36.54
CA PRO A 209 26.72 32.96 -36.67
C PRO A 209 26.99 34.02 -37.73
N LYS A 210 27.34 35.23 -37.30
CA LYS A 210 28.18 36.09 -38.12
C LYS A 210 29.48 35.31 -38.32
N ILE A 211 29.74 34.96 -39.57
CA ILE A 211 30.97 34.31 -40.02
C ILE A 211 32.10 35.32 -39.79
N GLU A 212 32.64 35.33 -38.58
CA GLU A 212 33.95 35.89 -38.29
C GLU A 212 35.01 34.78 -38.42
N PRO A 213 36.26 35.14 -38.76
CA PRO A 213 37.32 34.17 -39.02
C PRO A 213 37.50 33.32 -37.78
N ARG A 214 37.37 32.00 -37.95
CA ARG A 214 37.50 30.97 -36.92
C ARG A 214 38.82 31.19 -36.17
N GLU A 215 38.78 31.87 -35.03
CA GLU A 215 39.91 31.90 -34.10
C GLU A 215 40.25 30.45 -33.79
N ALA A 216 41.52 30.11 -33.99
CA ALA A 216 42.02 28.76 -33.82
C ALA A 216 41.62 28.28 -32.43
N MET A 217 40.87 27.17 -32.36
CA MET A 217 40.65 26.50 -31.08
C MET A 217 42.01 26.34 -30.41
N PRO A 218 42.15 26.68 -29.11
CA PRO A 218 43.39 26.49 -28.41
C PRO A 218 43.84 25.04 -28.61
N PRO A 219 45.14 24.81 -28.87
CA PRO A 219 45.64 23.47 -29.17
C PRO A 219 45.28 22.52 -28.02
N LEU A 220 44.73 21.35 -28.36
CA LEU A 220 44.52 20.25 -27.41
C LEU A 220 45.88 19.88 -26.80
N GLU A 221 46.09 20.29 -25.55
CA GLU A 221 47.30 19.95 -24.80
C GLU A 221 47.12 18.56 -24.18
N ILE A 222 47.63 17.53 -24.86
CA ILE A 222 47.66 16.17 -24.34
C ILE A 222 48.88 16.05 -23.43
N VAL A 223 48.69 16.19 -22.13
CA VAL A 223 49.74 15.99 -21.13
C VAL A 223 49.80 14.50 -20.77
N ILE A 224 50.82 13.79 -21.29
CA ILE A 224 51.09 12.39 -20.93
C ILE A 224 52.00 12.40 -19.71
N VAL A 225 51.47 12.04 -18.55
CA VAL A 225 52.20 12.02 -17.27
C VAL A 225 52.74 10.60 -17.01
N PRO A 226 53.99 10.43 -16.54
CA PRO A 226 54.52 9.14 -16.15
C PRO A 226 53.68 8.48 -15.03
N ALA A 227 53.58 7.15 -15.06
CA ALA A 227 52.85 6.40 -14.03
C ALA A 227 53.46 6.65 -12.64
N GLY A 228 52.72 7.35 -11.75
CA GLY A 228 53.12 7.65 -10.38
C GLY A 228 53.32 9.14 -10.07
N GLU A 229 53.37 10.01 -11.09
CA GLU A 229 53.35 11.46 -10.92
C GLU A 229 51.94 11.97 -11.17
N GLY A 230 51.27 12.51 -10.13
CA GLY A 230 49.96 13.13 -10.29
C GLY A 230 50.11 14.50 -10.96
N ALA A 231 49.54 14.70 -12.14
CA ALA A 231 49.31 16.05 -12.63
C ALA A 231 48.26 16.73 -11.75
N GLU A 232 48.44 18.01 -11.46
CA GLU A 232 47.44 18.83 -10.78
C GLU A 232 46.26 19.05 -11.75
N ILE A 233 45.22 18.24 -11.60
CA ILE A 233 43.96 18.38 -12.36
C ILE A 233 43.07 19.34 -11.58
N ASP A 234 42.42 20.28 -12.27
CA ASP A 234 41.36 21.10 -11.68
C ASP A 234 40.32 20.18 -11.01
N PRO A 235 40.02 20.34 -9.71
CA PRO A 235 39.04 19.50 -8.99
C PRO A 235 37.69 19.38 -9.70
N VAL A 236 37.26 20.41 -10.44
CA VAL A 236 36.01 20.37 -11.22
C VAL A 236 36.12 19.41 -12.40
N GLU A 237 37.26 19.43 -13.08
CA GLU A 237 37.54 18.56 -14.22
C GLU A 237 37.81 17.12 -13.77
N GLU A 238 38.48 16.93 -12.64
CA GLU A 238 38.64 15.61 -12.00
C GLU A 238 37.28 15.00 -11.64
N ALA A 239 36.37 15.77 -11.05
CA ALA A 239 35.01 15.31 -10.73
C ALA A 239 34.22 14.91 -12.00
N ARG A 240 34.35 15.67 -13.09
CA ARG A 240 33.70 15.34 -14.38
C ARG A 240 34.28 14.08 -15.01
N ASN A 241 35.60 13.97 -15.06
CA ASN A 241 36.28 12.79 -15.59
C ASN A 241 35.89 11.54 -14.79
N THR A 242 35.78 11.68 -13.47
CA THR A 242 35.28 10.61 -12.59
C THR A 242 33.85 10.20 -12.94
N LEU A 243 32.94 11.16 -13.16
CA LEU A 243 31.55 10.86 -13.57
C LEU A 243 31.48 10.21 -14.96
N ARG A 244 32.25 10.71 -15.93
CA ARG A 244 32.32 10.11 -17.28
C ARG A 244 32.87 8.70 -17.24
N TYR A 245 33.92 8.48 -16.45
CA TYR A 245 34.46 7.14 -16.22
C TYR A 245 33.41 6.23 -15.58
N ALA A 246 32.72 6.69 -14.54
CA ALA A 246 31.66 5.95 -13.88
C ALA A 246 30.55 5.54 -14.87
N TRP A 247 30.07 6.47 -15.70
CA TRP A 247 29.09 6.18 -16.75
C TRP A 247 29.61 5.24 -17.84
N GLY A 248 30.88 5.34 -18.22
CA GLY A 248 31.52 4.42 -19.15
C GLY A 248 31.68 3.00 -18.60
N THR A 249 31.71 2.85 -17.27
CA THR A 249 31.77 1.55 -16.58
C THR A 249 30.40 1.06 -16.08
N ALA A 250 29.34 1.85 -16.24
CA ALA A 250 28.02 1.49 -15.78
C ALA A 250 27.46 0.31 -16.60
N PRO A 251 26.66 -0.58 -15.98
CA PRO A 251 25.96 -1.62 -16.72
C PRO A 251 25.06 -1.00 -17.80
N ASP A 252 24.95 -1.67 -18.94
CA ASP A 252 24.04 -1.27 -20.00
C ASP A 252 22.56 -1.46 -19.59
N LEU A 253 21.66 -0.83 -20.33
CA LEU A 253 20.23 -0.91 -20.06
C LEU A 253 19.71 -2.37 -20.04
N PRO A 254 20.10 -3.27 -20.98
CA PRO A 254 19.77 -4.69 -20.88
C PRO A 254 20.19 -5.36 -19.56
N ALA A 255 21.40 -5.10 -19.06
CA ALA A 255 21.86 -5.66 -17.78
C ALA A 255 21.06 -5.13 -16.58
N LEU A 256 20.66 -3.85 -16.61
CA LEU A 256 19.77 -3.27 -15.60
C LEU A 256 18.39 -3.91 -15.65
N LEU A 257 17.81 -4.11 -16.85
CA LEU A 257 16.52 -4.79 -17.02
C LEU A 257 16.56 -6.25 -16.53
N HIS A 258 17.66 -6.97 -16.76
CA HIS A 258 17.85 -8.30 -16.15
C HIS A 258 17.88 -8.27 -14.63
N SER A 259 18.49 -7.23 -14.05
CA SER A 259 18.50 -7.04 -12.59
C SER A 259 17.09 -6.76 -12.07
N VAL A 260 16.29 -5.97 -12.79
CA VAL A 260 14.86 -5.76 -12.49
C VAL A 260 14.08 -7.07 -12.56
N ALA A 261 14.27 -7.87 -13.61
CA ALA A 261 13.61 -9.17 -13.75
C ALA A 261 13.97 -10.12 -12.60
N LYS A 262 15.24 -10.18 -12.22
CA LYS A 262 15.71 -10.97 -11.07
C LYS A 262 15.08 -10.50 -9.77
N ALA A 263 15.05 -9.18 -9.53
CA ALA A 263 14.44 -8.60 -8.34
C ALA A 263 12.93 -8.91 -8.29
N ALA A 264 12.22 -8.75 -9.40
CA ALA A 264 10.80 -9.05 -9.50
C ALA A 264 10.50 -10.53 -9.23
N ARG A 265 11.32 -11.47 -9.73
CA ARG A 265 11.16 -12.90 -9.41
C ARG A 265 11.37 -13.23 -7.94
N GLY A 266 12.39 -12.62 -7.35
CA GLY A 266 12.74 -12.81 -5.94
C GLY A 266 11.80 -12.11 -4.96
N PHE A 267 10.93 -11.21 -5.44
CA PHE A 267 9.95 -10.55 -4.60
C PHE A 267 8.85 -11.52 -4.16
N GLU A 268 8.61 -11.62 -2.85
CA GLU A 268 7.52 -12.39 -2.27
C GLU A 268 6.49 -11.43 -1.67
N PRO A 269 5.33 -11.23 -2.32
CA PRO A 269 4.26 -10.40 -1.78
C PRO A 269 3.82 -10.95 -0.42
N SER A 270 3.85 -10.09 0.60
CA SER A 270 3.45 -10.45 1.96
C SER A 270 2.73 -9.29 2.62
N GLU A 271 1.88 -9.62 3.57
CA GLU A 271 1.22 -8.68 4.48
C GLU A 271 1.76 -8.91 5.89
N SER A 272 1.73 -7.88 6.73
CA SER A 272 2.21 -7.94 8.11
C SER A 272 1.09 -7.71 9.13
N GLY A 273 1.39 -7.94 10.41
CA GLY A 273 0.46 -7.75 11.52
C GLY A 273 -0.81 -8.58 11.39
N MET A 274 -1.94 -7.98 11.78
CA MET A 274 -3.26 -8.62 11.77
C MET A 274 -3.64 -9.18 10.40
N ILE A 275 -3.39 -8.43 9.32
CA ILE A 275 -3.75 -8.85 7.95
C ILE A 275 -2.91 -10.05 7.54
N GLY A 276 -1.58 -9.95 7.72
CA GLY A 276 -0.65 -11.04 7.43
C GLY A 276 -1.02 -12.33 8.17
N ALA A 277 -1.28 -12.23 9.47
CA ALA A 277 -1.69 -13.36 10.29
C ALA A 277 -3.01 -13.99 9.81
N ALA A 278 -4.01 -13.17 9.49
CA ALA A 278 -5.30 -13.65 9.00
C ALA A 278 -5.15 -14.46 7.70
N ILE A 279 -4.38 -13.96 6.74
CA ILE A 279 -4.30 -14.56 5.39
C ILE A 279 -3.15 -15.54 5.20
N GLU A 280 -2.32 -15.77 6.22
CA GLU A 280 -1.17 -16.69 6.20
C GLU A 280 -1.55 -18.09 5.70
N SER A 281 -2.76 -18.57 6.00
CA SER A 281 -3.27 -19.82 5.42
C SER A 281 -3.58 -19.64 3.94
N ARG A 282 -3.15 -20.59 3.10
CA ARG A 282 -3.50 -20.64 1.67
C ARG A 282 -5.01 -20.81 1.42
N GLN A 283 -5.70 -21.55 2.29
CA GLN A 283 -7.14 -21.77 2.16
C GLN A 283 -7.91 -20.68 2.89
N ARG A 284 -8.86 -20.04 2.18
CA ARG A 284 -9.79 -19.06 2.75
C ARG A 284 -10.70 -19.74 3.77
N SER A 285 -10.75 -19.18 4.97
CA SER A 285 -11.64 -19.62 6.04
C SER A 285 -11.99 -18.39 6.88
N PRO A 286 -13.20 -17.81 6.71
CA PRO A 286 -13.60 -16.62 7.44
C PRO A 286 -13.45 -16.79 8.97
N LYS A 287 -13.77 -17.98 9.47
CA LYS A 287 -13.56 -18.36 10.88
C LYS A 287 -12.09 -18.25 11.30
N THR A 288 -11.18 -18.87 10.54
CA THR A 288 -9.76 -18.89 10.90
C THR A 288 -9.10 -17.52 10.73
N GLU A 289 -9.46 -16.82 9.65
CA GLU A 289 -9.00 -15.46 9.35
C GLU A 289 -9.38 -14.49 10.48
N TYR A 290 -10.66 -14.47 10.88
CA TYR A 290 -11.14 -13.68 12.01
C TYR A 290 -10.39 -14.00 13.31
N LEU A 291 -10.25 -15.29 13.64
CA LEU A 291 -9.61 -15.70 14.90
C LEU A 291 -8.13 -15.30 14.96
N ARG A 292 -7.40 -15.44 13.86
CA ARG A 292 -5.99 -15.01 13.79
C ARG A 292 -5.87 -13.50 13.87
N ALA A 293 -6.72 -12.77 13.15
CA ALA A 293 -6.76 -11.32 13.24
C ALA A 293 -7.01 -10.86 14.68
N PHE A 294 -8.04 -11.43 15.32
CA PHE A 294 -8.42 -11.10 16.68
C PHE A 294 -7.29 -11.41 17.67
N GLY A 295 -6.71 -12.60 17.61
CA GLY A 295 -5.60 -12.98 18.49
C GLY A 295 -4.34 -12.14 18.28
N THR A 296 -3.99 -11.84 17.03
CA THR A 296 -2.82 -11.01 16.69
C THR A 296 -2.98 -9.60 17.25
N LEU A 297 -4.16 -8.99 17.12
CA LEU A 297 -4.42 -7.68 17.74
C LEU A 297 -4.26 -7.74 19.27
N LEU A 298 -4.79 -8.78 19.92
CA LEU A 298 -4.66 -8.93 21.37
C LEU A 298 -3.20 -9.09 21.81
N ILE A 299 -2.43 -9.93 21.13
CA ILE A 299 -1.04 -10.22 21.50
C ILE A 299 -0.13 -9.06 21.11
N ASP A 300 -0.07 -8.70 19.83
CA ASP A 300 0.97 -7.83 19.28
C ASP A 300 0.68 -6.36 19.55
N ALA A 301 -0.59 -5.93 19.41
CA ALA A 301 -0.95 -4.53 19.61
C ALA A 301 -1.22 -4.19 21.07
N TYR A 302 -1.75 -5.14 21.85
CA TYR A 302 -2.23 -4.89 23.20
C TYR A 302 -1.53 -5.69 24.32
N GLY A 303 -0.62 -6.60 23.99
CA GLY A 303 0.22 -7.30 24.97
C GLY A 303 -0.52 -8.30 25.85
N PHE A 304 -1.63 -8.89 25.37
CA PHE A 304 -2.38 -9.87 26.14
C PHE A 304 -1.66 -11.22 26.22
N ALA A 305 -1.57 -11.77 27.43
CA ALA A 305 -1.33 -13.20 27.61
C ALA A 305 -2.64 -13.96 27.42
N LEU A 306 -2.74 -14.80 26.38
CA LEU A 306 -3.98 -15.52 26.05
C LEU A 306 -4.17 -16.75 26.95
N THR A 307 -4.69 -16.53 28.15
CA THR A 307 -5.05 -17.60 29.10
C THR A 307 -6.23 -18.44 28.57
N THR A 308 -6.43 -19.63 29.13
CA THR A 308 -7.57 -20.50 28.74
C THR A 308 -8.93 -19.79 28.89
N PRO A 309 -9.23 -19.04 29.97
CA PRO A 309 -10.49 -18.29 30.07
C PRO A 309 -10.64 -17.23 28.97
N ILE A 310 -9.56 -16.50 28.63
CA ILE A 310 -9.59 -15.51 27.53
C ILE A 310 -9.88 -16.19 26.19
N MET A 311 -9.19 -17.29 25.87
CA MET A 311 -9.44 -18.03 24.63
C MET A 311 -10.87 -18.61 24.55
N LYS A 312 -11.45 -19.05 25.68
CA LYS A 312 -12.85 -19.47 25.74
C LYS A 312 -13.80 -18.30 25.49
N ALA A 313 -13.53 -17.13 26.08
CA ALA A 313 -14.29 -15.92 25.80
C ALA A 313 -14.17 -15.50 24.33
N MET A 314 -12.97 -15.60 23.73
CA MET A 314 -12.77 -15.34 22.30
C MET A 314 -13.66 -16.21 21.41
N ALA A 315 -13.83 -17.49 21.72
CA ALA A 315 -14.72 -18.37 20.96
C ALA A 315 -16.19 -17.90 21.00
N ILE A 316 -16.67 -17.51 22.18
CA ILE A 316 -18.04 -16.97 22.35
C ILE A 316 -18.17 -15.66 21.57
N VAL A 317 -17.22 -14.74 21.74
CA VAL A 317 -17.20 -13.44 21.07
C VAL A 317 -17.13 -13.60 19.56
N ALA A 318 -16.36 -14.56 19.03
CA ALA A 318 -16.29 -14.84 17.60
C ALA A 318 -17.64 -15.29 17.03
N ASN A 319 -18.39 -16.14 17.74
CA ASN A 319 -19.74 -16.53 17.32
C ASN A 319 -20.72 -15.33 17.28
N VAL A 320 -20.53 -14.35 18.16
CA VAL A 320 -21.35 -13.11 18.20
C VAL A 320 -20.91 -12.11 17.12
N ALA A 321 -19.61 -11.97 16.92
CA ALA A 321 -19.03 -11.03 15.97
C ALA A 321 -19.24 -11.50 14.52
N ILE A 322 -18.99 -12.77 14.22
CA ILE A 322 -19.21 -13.35 12.87
C ILE A 322 -20.72 -13.49 12.60
N ASN A 323 -21.47 -14.11 13.51
CA ASN A 323 -22.92 -14.30 13.43
C ASN A 323 -23.42 -14.85 12.08
N LEU A 324 -22.76 -15.89 11.59
CA LEU A 324 -23.20 -16.65 10.43
C LEU A 324 -23.76 -18.01 10.91
N PRO A 325 -24.88 -18.49 10.33
CA PRO A 325 -25.59 -19.66 10.83
C PRO A 325 -24.79 -20.97 10.69
N ASP A 326 -23.83 -21.00 9.76
CA ASP A 326 -22.96 -22.13 9.44
C ASP A 326 -21.58 -22.04 10.12
N VAL A 327 -21.33 -20.97 10.87
CA VAL A 327 -20.06 -20.78 11.58
C VAL A 327 -20.28 -20.98 13.07
N ASP A 328 -19.79 -22.13 13.56
CA ASP A 328 -19.61 -22.38 14.98
C ASP A 328 -18.12 -22.35 15.34
N VAL A 329 -17.80 -21.50 16.32
CA VAL A 329 -16.46 -21.29 16.83
C VAL A 329 -16.32 -21.91 18.22
N THR A 330 -15.44 -22.89 18.32
CA THR A 330 -15.13 -23.56 19.58
C THR A 330 -13.80 -23.08 20.17
N TYR A 331 -13.56 -23.37 21.45
CA TYR A 331 -12.26 -23.15 22.08
C TYR A 331 -11.11 -23.84 21.31
N ASP A 332 -11.35 -25.04 20.76
CA ASP A 332 -10.32 -25.76 20.03
C ASP A 332 -9.98 -25.08 18.69
N ASP A 333 -10.97 -24.45 18.04
CA ASP A 333 -10.71 -23.62 16.85
C ASP A 333 -9.81 -22.42 17.20
N VAL A 334 -10.09 -21.73 18.31
CA VAL A 334 -9.24 -20.61 18.79
C VAL A 334 -7.83 -21.09 19.05
N ARG A 335 -7.67 -22.16 19.83
CA ARG A 335 -6.36 -22.73 20.16
C ARG A 335 -5.58 -23.12 18.90
N LYS A 336 -6.23 -23.79 17.94
CA LYS A 336 -5.60 -24.21 16.67
C LYS A 336 -5.24 -23.01 15.78
N ALA A 337 -6.09 -22.00 15.71
CA ALA A 337 -5.85 -20.80 14.92
C ALA A 337 -4.63 -20.03 15.42
N LEU A 338 -4.44 -19.97 16.75
CA LEU A 338 -3.42 -19.17 17.42
C LEU A 338 -2.13 -19.93 17.73
N ALA A 339 -2.12 -21.26 17.67
CA ALA A 339 -0.91 -22.07 17.91
C ALA A 339 0.26 -21.71 16.98
N LYS A 340 -0.02 -21.11 15.82
CA LYS A 340 1.00 -20.63 14.87
C LYS A 340 1.57 -19.24 15.18
N LEU A 341 0.90 -18.47 16.03
CA LEU A 341 1.29 -17.10 16.36
C LEU A 341 2.26 -17.03 17.54
N GLY A 342 2.26 -18.04 18.42
CA GLY A 342 3.11 -18.09 19.62
C GLY A 342 4.48 -18.76 19.39
N GLY A 343 5.05 -18.62 18.20
CA GLY A 343 6.36 -19.18 17.82
C GLY A 343 7.52 -18.27 18.14
#